data_AF-A0A5F1Y6I3-F1
#
_entry.id   AF-A0A5F1Y6I3-F1
#
_cell.length_a   1.000
_cell.length_b   1.000
_cell.length_c   1.000
_cell.angle_alpha   90.00
_cell.angle_beta   90.00
_cell.angle_gamma   90.00
#
_symmetry.space_group_name_H-M   'P 1'
#
loop_
_entity.id
_entity.type
_entity.pdbx_description
1 polymer ?
#
loop_
_entity_poly.entity_id
_entity_poly.type
_entity_poly.pdbx_seq_one_letter_code
_entity_poly.pdbx_strand_id
1 'polypeptide(L)'
;MSDDLIQQIESAFQQIPHPGDEHLVTNPSDPESQLIARHFAGKRDWRGLGSDFLNEPCGALSFLSDMAFRFYLPAFMIADIQGALEWDDPSVRLCWSHTASGGEQRIGKVWGGGTIKDRAEDCHRHFDSRQVSAIIAYLLWKLVSNHDEDLCITEALENYWLKREED
;
A
#
# COMPACT_ATOMS: atom_id res chain seq x y z
N MET A 1 -12.73 13.00 -13.06
CA MET A 1 -12.55 12.84 -11.60
C MET A 1 -11.75 11.58 -11.29
N SER A 2 -12.28 10.37 -11.49
CA SER A 2 -11.47 9.14 -11.29
C SER A 2 -10.31 9.02 -12.28
N ASP A 3 -10.52 9.40 -13.55
CA ASP A 3 -9.47 9.35 -14.58
C ASP A 3 -8.28 10.30 -14.27
N ASP A 4 -8.57 11.50 -13.75
CA ASP A 4 -7.54 12.48 -13.36
C ASP A 4 -6.69 11.96 -12.20
N LEU A 5 -7.33 11.28 -11.23
CA LEU A 5 -6.66 10.64 -10.10
C LEU A 5 -5.79 9.46 -10.55
N ILE A 6 -6.29 8.61 -11.43
CA ILE A 6 -5.50 7.50 -12.01
C ILE A 6 -4.25 8.07 -12.68
N GLN A 7 -4.39 9.11 -13.51
CA GLN A 7 -3.26 9.73 -14.18
C GLN A 7 -2.25 10.36 -13.19
N GLN A 8 -2.74 10.94 -12.08
CA GLN A 8 -1.89 11.44 -11.00
C GLN A 8 -1.09 10.31 -10.34
N ILE A 9 -1.73 9.18 -10.02
CA ILE A 9 -1.08 7.99 -9.46
C ILE A 9 -0.02 7.47 -10.43
N GLU A 10 -0.36 7.31 -11.71
CA GLU A 10 0.59 6.81 -12.70
C GLU A 10 1.83 7.68 -12.83
N SER A 11 1.63 9.00 -12.86
CA SER A 11 2.70 9.98 -12.98
C SER A 11 3.59 10.05 -11.72
N ALA A 12 3.00 9.90 -10.54
CA ALA A 12 3.74 9.92 -9.27
C ALA A 12 4.59 8.65 -9.04
N PHE A 13 4.11 7.50 -9.51
CA PHE A 13 4.78 6.21 -9.31
C PHE A 13 5.59 5.74 -10.54
N GLN A 14 5.74 6.60 -11.56
CA GLN A 14 6.32 6.20 -12.85
C GLN A 14 7.75 5.67 -12.76
N GLN A 15 8.56 6.23 -11.85
CA GLN A 15 10.01 6.01 -11.76
C GLN A 15 10.42 5.11 -10.58
N ILE A 16 9.49 4.35 -9.99
CA ILE A 16 9.82 3.49 -8.86
C ILE A 16 10.61 2.27 -9.35
N PRO A 17 11.80 2.00 -8.77
CA PRO A 17 12.57 0.82 -9.13
C PRO A 17 11.86 -0.45 -8.67
N HIS A 18 11.85 -1.47 -9.52
CA HIS A 18 11.44 -2.81 -9.11
C HIS A 18 12.38 -3.34 -8.02
N PRO A 19 11.88 -3.97 -6.94
CA PRO A 19 12.69 -4.38 -5.79
C PRO A 19 13.69 -5.51 -6.09
N GLY A 20 13.47 -6.28 -7.17
CA GLY A 20 14.14 -7.56 -7.41
C GLY A 20 13.27 -8.72 -6.94
N ASP A 21 13.37 -9.88 -7.60
CA ASP A 21 12.51 -11.04 -7.31
C ASP A 21 12.83 -11.64 -5.92
N GLU A 22 14.07 -11.47 -5.47
CA GLU A 22 14.56 -11.87 -4.15
C GLU A 22 14.03 -11.00 -3.00
N HIS A 23 13.41 -9.86 -3.33
CA HIS A 23 12.95 -8.86 -2.37
C HIS A 23 11.44 -8.63 -2.45
N LEU A 24 10.66 -9.57 -3.00
CA LEU A 24 9.21 -9.41 -3.17
C LEU A 24 8.43 -9.51 -1.85
N VAL A 25 8.88 -10.32 -0.89
CA VAL A 25 8.11 -10.64 0.32
C VAL A 25 8.91 -10.43 1.60
N THR A 26 8.19 -10.17 2.71
CA THR A 26 8.81 -9.90 4.01
C THR A 26 9.43 -11.15 4.63
N ASN A 27 8.82 -12.33 4.46
CA ASN A 27 9.32 -13.59 5.01
C ASN A 27 9.41 -14.69 3.93
N PRO A 28 10.50 -14.78 3.16
CA PRO A 28 10.62 -15.74 2.05
C PRO A 28 10.64 -17.21 2.50
N SER A 29 10.81 -17.50 3.80
CA SER A 29 10.79 -18.86 4.33
C SER A 29 9.36 -19.40 4.54
N ASP A 30 8.39 -18.51 4.67
CA ASP A 30 6.99 -18.84 4.92
C ASP A 30 6.30 -19.35 3.62
N PRO A 31 5.52 -20.45 3.68
CA PRO A 31 4.88 -21.03 2.49
C PRO A 31 3.93 -20.06 1.76
N GLU A 32 3.16 -19.24 2.47
CA GLU A 32 2.23 -18.28 1.86
C GLU A 32 3.01 -17.18 1.13
N SER A 33 4.04 -16.64 1.79
CA SER A 33 4.98 -15.69 1.20
C SER A 33 5.68 -16.24 -0.05
N GLN A 34 6.01 -17.54 -0.09
CA GLN A 34 6.58 -18.16 -1.29
C GLN A 34 5.60 -18.22 -2.46
N LEU A 35 4.30 -18.40 -2.20
CA LEU A 35 3.28 -18.35 -3.25
C LEU A 35 3.18 -16.94 -3.84
N ILE A 36 3.15 -15.91 -2.98
CA ILE A 36 3.17 -14.51 -3.41
C ILE A 36 4.44 -14.20 -4.22
N ALA A 37 5.61 -14.59 -3.72
CA ALA A 37 6.87 -14.35 -4.42
C ALA A 37 6.90 -14.99 -5.81
N ARG A 38 6.38 -16.22 -5.98
CA ARG A 38 6.29 -16.88 -7.28
C ARG A 38 5.29 -16.21 -8.21
N HIS A 39 4.16 -15.74 -7.69
CA HIS A 39 3.13 -15.06 -8.46
C HIS A 39 3.63 -13.73 -9.06
N PHE A 40 4.35 -12.95 -8.26
CA PHE A 40 4.89 -11.65 -8.65
C PHE A 40 6.27 -11.72 -9.34
N ALA A 41 6.92 -12.89 -9.40
CA ALA A 41 8.24 -13.04 -10.01
C ALA A 41 8.25 -12.60 -11.48
N GLY A 42 9.25 -11.79 -11.84
CA GLY A 42 9.43 -11.29 -13.21
C GLY A 42 8.44 -10.19 -13.64
N LYS A 43 7.52 -9.75 -12.77
CA LYS A 43 6.55 -8.68 -13.05
C LYS A 43 7.17 -7.29 -12.88
N ARG A 44 8.04 -6.92 -13.84
CA ARG A 44 8.84 -5.69 -13.79
C ARG A 44 8.13 -4.40 -14.16
N ASP A 45 6.86 -4.47 -14.54
CA ASP A 45 6.04 -3.30 -14.85
C ASP A 45 4.66 -3.45 -14.19
N TRP A 46 4.42 -2.64 -13.15
CA TRP A 46 3.17 -2.69 -12.40
C TRP A 46 1.97 -2.21 -13.24
N ARG A 47 2.19 -1.41 -14.31
CA ARG A 47 1.12 -0.86 -15.17
C ARG A 47 0.39 -1.93 -15.98
N GLY A 48 1.06 -3.03 -16.26
CA GLY A 48 0.50 -4.15 -17.03
C GLY A 48 -0.26 -5.17 -16.18
N LEU A 49 -0.38 -4.96 -14.87
CA LEU A 49 -1.04 -5.90 -13.97
C LEU A 49 -2.55 -5.66 -13.98
N GLY A 50 -3.30 -6.61 -14.55
CA GLY A 50 -4.76 -6.59 -14.54
C GLY A 50 -5.35 -7.06 -13.21
N SER A 51 -6.64 -6.79 -13.00
CA SER A 51 -7.40 -7.18 -11.80
C SER A 51 -7.33 -8.68 -11.52
N ASP A 52 -7.45 -9.54 -12.54
CA ASP A 52 -7.37 -11.00 -12.38
C ASP A 52 -6.05 -11.43 -11.72
N PHE A 53 -4.94 -10.77 -12.11
CA PHE A 53 -3.63 -11.03 -11.52
C PHE A 53 -3.55 -10.51 -10.08
N LEU A 54 -4.13 -9.35 -9.80
CA LEU A 54 -4.10 -8.74 -8.46
C LEU A 54 -5.01 -9.48 -7.46
N ASN A 55 -6.08 -10.14 -7.94
CA ASN A 55 -7.04 -10.87 -7.11
C ASN A 55 -6.69 -12.36 -6.90
N GLU A 56 -5.82 -12.95 -7.71
CA GLU A 56 -5.52 -14.40 -7.63
C GLU A 56 -4.94 -14.80 -6.27
N PRO A 57 -3.91 -14.13 -5.71
CA PRO A 57 -3.56 -14.27 -4.31
C PRO A 57 -4.41 -13.35 -3.42
N CYS A 58 -5.24 -13.94 -2.57
CA CYS A 58 -5.94 -13.21 -1.52
C CYS A 58 -4.95 -12.62 -0.50
N GLY A 59 -5.04 -11.31 -0.25
CA GLY A 59 -4.30 -10.63 0.81
C GLY A 59 -2.83 -10.36 0.48
N ALA A 60 -2.49 -10.27 -0.82
CA ALA A 60 -1.12 -10.13 -1.29
C ALA A 60 -0.39 -8.94 -0.63
N LEU A 61 -1.08 -7.83 -0.40
CA LEU A 61 -0.49 -6.61 0.18
C LEU A 61 0.11 -6.83 1.58
N SER A 62 -0.39 -7.82 2.33
CA SER A 62 0.11 -8.13 3.67
C SER A 62 1.45 -8.87 3.67
N PHE A 63 1.79 -9.54 2.57
CA PHE A 63 3.00 -10.35 2.45
C PHE A 63 4.14 -9.63 1.73
N LEU A 64 3.82 -8.63 0.90
CA LEU A 64 4.81 -7.85 0.17
C LEU A 64 5.83 -7.21 1.14
N SER A 65 7.09 -7.19 0.72
CA SER A 65 8.11 -6.39 1.40
C SER A 65 7.80 -4.89 1.26
N ASP A 66 8.41 -4.03 2.07
CA ASP A 66 8.21 -2.58 1.96
C ASP A 66 8.55 -2.04 0.55
N MET A 67 9.61 -2.57 -0.08
CA MET A 67 10.01 -2.16 -1.42
C MET A 67 9.05 -2.69 -2.50
N ALA A 68 8.55 -3.92 -2.35
CA ALA A 68 7.59 -4.51 -3.28
C ALA A 68 6.21 -3.85 -3.15
N PHE A 69 5.78 -3.59 -1.92
CA PHE A 69 4.57 -2.83 -1.63
C PHE A 69 4.61 -1.48 -2.35
N ARG A 70 5.69 -0.71 -2.17
CA ARG A 70 5.85 0.59 -2.84
C ARG A 70 5.79 0.48 -4.37
N PHE A 71 6.37 -0.58 -4.95
CA PHE A 71 6.35 -0.79 -6.39
C PHE A 71 4.98 -1.18 -6.95
N TYR A 72 4.24 -2.08 -6.26
CA TYR A 72 2.96 -2.61 -6.74
C TYR A 72 1.72 -1.82 -6.26
N LEU A 73 1.84 -1.05 -5.18
CA LEU A 73 0.77 -0.19 -4.64
C LEU A 73 -0.02 0.59 -5.71
N PRO A 74 0.60 1.27 -6.71
CA PRO A 74 -0.17 2.02 -7.71
C PRO A 74 -1.12 1.12 -8.52
N ALA A 75 -0.73 -0.12 -8.84
CA ALA A 75 -1.61 -1.05 -9.55
C ALA A 75 -2.84 -1.40 -8.71
N PHE A 76 -2.65 -1.65 -7.41
CA PHE A 76 -3.76 -1.90 -6.50
C PHE A 76 -4.65 -0.67 -6.29
N MET A 77 -4.09 0.54 -6.10
CA MET A 77 -4.91 1.76 -5.97
C MET A 77 -5.74 2.02 -7.23
N ILE A 78 -5.17 1.81 -8.42
CA ILE A 78 -5.90 1.99 -9.69
C ILE A 78 -7.00 0.94 -9.84
N ALA A 79 -6.72 -0.33 -9.52
CA ALA A 79 -7.72 -1.39 -9.55
C ALA A 79 -8.86 -1.14 -8.55
N ASP A 80 -8.56 -0.59 -7.37
CA ASP A 80 -9.55 -0.19 -6.37
C ASP A 80 -10.44 0.95 -6.89
N ILE A 81 -9.84 1.98 -7.49
CA ILE A 81 -10.58 3.09 -8.13
C ILE A 81 -11.53 2.58 -9.22
N GLN A 82 -11.13 1.53 -9.93
CA GLN A 82 -11.92 0.89 -10.97
C GLN A 82 -12.98 -0.08 -10.43
N GLY A 83 -13.04 -0.31 -9.11
CA GLY A 83 -13.95 -1.27 -8.48
C GLY A 83 -13.65 -2.72 -8.87
N ALA A 84 -12.39 -3.03 -9.17
CA ALA A 84 -11.95 -4.30 -9.72
C ALA A 84 -11.20 -5.20 -8.71
N LEU A 85 -10.98 -4.72 -7.48
CA LEU A 85 -10.41 -5.54 -6.40
C LEU A 85 -11.50 -6.32 -5.66
N GLU A 86 -11.20 -7.59 -5.37
CA GLU A 86 -12.11 -8.48 -4.62
C GLU A 86 -11.68 -8.68 -3.16
N TRP A 87 -10.37 -8.77 -2.90
CA TRP A 87 -9.82 -9.24 -1.62
C TRP A 87 -8.95 -8.21 -0.91
N ASP A 88 -8.02 -7.62 -1.64
CA ASP A 88 -7.08 -6.67 -1.09
C ASP A 88 -7.69 -5.26 -1.06
N ASP A 89 -7.46 -4.55 0.04
CA ASP A 89 -7.79 -3.13 0.18
C ASP A 89 -6.50 -2.34 0.48
N PRO A 90 -6.03 -1.50 -0.46
CA PRO A 90 -4.84 -0.66 -0.25
C PRO A 90 -4.93 0.24 0.97
N SER A 91 -6.14 0.70 1.31
CA SER A 91 -6.38 1.59 2.44
C SER A 91 -5.99 0.94 3.77
N VAL A 92 -6.19 -0.37 3.92
CA VAL A 92 -5.83 -1.08 5.16
C VAL A 92 -4.33 -0.97 5.43
N ARG A 93 -3.50 -1.21 4.40
CA ARG A 93 -2.04 -1.15 4.54
C ARG A 93 -1.53 0.29 4.72
N LEU A 94 -2.22 1.26 4.12
CA LEU A 94 -1.89 2.68 4.22
C LEU A 94 -2.34 3.35 5.52
N CYS A 95 -3.42 2.86 6.15
CA CYS A 95 -4.12 3.59 7.20
C CYS A 95 -4.08 2.91 8.57
N TRP A 96 -4.28 1.58 8.64
CA TRP A 96 -4.55 0.92 9.91
C TRP A 96 -3.46 1.14 10.98
N SER A 97 -2.19 1.10 10.57
CA SER A 97 -1.03 1.33 11.44
C SER A 97 -0.91 2.76 11.98
N HIS A 98 -1.64 3.70 11.42
CA HIS A 98 -1.65 5.11 11.82
C HIS A 98 -2.87 5.50 12.65
N THR A 99 -3.76 4.55 12.90
CA THR A 99 -4.87 4.71 13.85
C THR A 99 -4.39 4.53 15.29
N ALA A 100 -5.13 5.05 16.26
CA ALA A 100 -4.80 4.84 17.67
C ALA A 100 -4.83 3.35 18.05
N SER A 101 -5.79 2.59 17.50
CA SER A 101 -5.99 1.17 17.82
C SER A 101 -4.96 0.22 17.19
N GLY A 102 -4.52 0.51 15.96
CA GLY A 102 -3.53 -0.30 15.26
C GLY A 102 -2.10 0.10 15.59
N GLY A 103 -1.82 1.41 15.65
CA GLY A 103 -0.47 1.93 15.76
C GLY A 103 0.24 1.64 17.07
N GLU A 104 -0.47 1.65 18.20
CA GLU A 104 0.11 1.45 19.55
C GLU A 104 0.48 -0.01 19.85
N GLN A 105 0.09 -0.95 18.98
CA GLN A 105 0.40 -2.37 19.17
C GLN A 105 1.91 -2.61 19.13
N ARG A 106 2.41 -3.36 20.10
CA ARG A 106 3.84 -3.65 20.25
C ARG A 106 4.25 -4.87 19.45
N ILE A 107 5.35 -4.73 18.72
CA ILE A 107 6.00 -5.82 18.03
C ILE A 107 6.93 -6.54 19.02
N GLY A 108 6.88 -7.87 19.02
CA GLY A 108 7.78 -8.68 19.85
C GLY A 108 9.25 -8.41 19.51
N LYS A 109 10.14 -8.38 20.51
CA LYS A 109 11.57 -8.09 20.30
C LYS A 109 12.25 -9.02 19.28
N VAL A 110 11.80 -10.27 19.20
CA VAL A 110 12.28 -11.27 18.22
C VAL A 110 12.02 -10.85 16.77
N TRP A 111 11.08 -9.93 16.54
CA TRP A 111 10.69 -9.38 15.24
C TRP A 111 11.14 -7.93 15.02
N GLY A 112 12.08 -7.43 15.83
CA GLY A 112 12.64 -6.08 15.71
C GLY A 112 12.21 -5.10 16.83
N GLY A 113 11.16 -5.42 17.59
CA GLY A 113 10.63 -4.53 18.63
C GLY A 113 9.95 -3.27 18.06
N GLY A 114 9.68 -2.30 18.92
CA GLY A 114 8.95 -1.08 18.55
C GLY A 114 7.43 -1.30 18.48
N THR A 115 6.75 -0.39 17.78
CA THR A 115 5.31 -0.43 17.52
C THR A 115 5.01 -0.71 16.05
N ILE A 116 3.78 -1.13 15.76
CA ILE A 116 3.27 -1.25 14.40
C ILE A 116 3.38 0.10 13.67
N LYS A 117 3.12 1.20 14.36
CA LYS A 117 3.30 2.55 13.82
C LYS A 117 4.73 2.81 13.39
N ASP A 118 5.72 2.56 14.26
CA ASP A 118 7.14 2.77 13.94
C ASP A 118 7.54 2.03 12.65
N ARG A 119 7.11 0.77 12.53
CA ARG A 119 7.39 -0.06 11.35
C ARG A 119 6.72 0.48 10.08
N ALA A 120 5.49 0.98 10.19
CA ALA A 120 4.77 1.56 9.07
C ALA A 120 5.37 2.90 8.64
N GLU A 121 5.76 3.76 9.58
CA GLU A 121 6.45 5.02 9.28
C GLU A 121 7.79 4.78 8.58
N ASP A 122 8.55 3.77 9.00
CA ASP A 122 9.79 3.35 8.33
C ASP A 122 9.56 2.86 6.89
N CYS A 123 8.43 2.21 6.61
CA CYS A 123 8.06 1.85 5.24
C CYS A 123 7.61 3.09 4.44
N HIS A 124 6.66 3.84 4.97
CA HIS A 124 5.99 4.94 4.27
C HIS A 124 6.87 6.18 4.09
N ARG A 125 7.91 6.37 4.91
CA ARG A 125 8.85 7.50 4.75
C ARG A 125 9.55 7.53 3.38
N HIS A 126 9.61 6.40 2.70
CA HIS A 126 10.26 6.27 1.40
C HIS A 126 9.44 6.85 0.24
N PHE A 127 8.14 7.14 0.44
CA PHE A 127 7.36 7.87 -0.55
C PHE A 127 7.87 9.31 -0.68
N ASP A 128 8.10 9.78 -1.89
CA ASP A 128 8.40 11.20 -2.15
C ASP A 128 7.13 12.06 -2.11
N SER A 129 7.28 13.38 -2.21
CA SER A 129 6.15 14.32 -2.12
C SER A 129 5.09 14.09 -3.19
N ARG A 130 5.47 13.66 -4.41
CA ARG A 130 4.51 13.37 -5.48
C ARG A 130 3.71 12.10 -5.15
N GLN A 131 4.37 11.09 -4.61
CA GLN A 131 3.74 9.84 -4.17
C GLN A 131 2.83 10.06 -2.98
N VAL A 132 3.26 10.86 -1.99
CA VAL A 132 2.44 11.24 -0.83
C VAL A 132 1.17 11.97 -1.28
N SER A 133 1.30 12.97 -2.16
CA SER A 133 0.13 13.71 -2.66
C SER A 133 -0.85 12.81 -3.42
N ALA A 134 -0.36 11.86 -4.22
CA ALA A 134 -1.21 10.88 -4.90
C ALA A 134 -1.90 9.90 -3.92
N ILE A 135 -1.22 9.47 -2.86
CA ILE A 135 -1.80 8.64 -1.80
C ILE A 135 -2.91 9.40 -1.07
N ILE A 136 -2.68 10.66 -0.68
CA ILE A 136 -3.69 11.51 -0.04
C ILE A 136 -4.90 11.67 -0.94
N ALA A 137 -4.69 11.99 -2.22
CA ALA A 137 -5.78 12.14 -3.18
C ALA A 137 -6.60 10.84 -3.32
N TYR A 138 -5.95 9.68 -3.33
CA TYR A 138 -6.62 8.38 -3.32
C TYR A 138 -7.44 8.14 -2.05
N LEU A 139 -6.88 8.41 -0.87
CA LEU A 139 -7.59 8.24 0.40
C LEU A 139 -8.79 9.17 0.54
N LEU A 140 -8.65 10.44 0.12
CA LEU A 140 -9.77 11.39 0.06
C LEU A 140 -10.85 10.96 -0.93
N TRP A 141 -10.46 10.46 -2.10
CA TRP A 141 -11.39 9.87 -3.06
C TRP A 141 -12.16 8.70 -2.45
N LYS A 142 -11.49 7.83 -1.68
CA LYS A 142 -12.10 6.68 -1.02
C LYS A 142 -13.13 7.11 0.03
N LEU A 143 -12.83 8.15 0.83
CA LEU A 143 -13.79 8.75 1.77
C LEU A 143 -15.03 9.32 1.08
N VAL A 144 -14.87 9.95 -0.08
CA VAL A 144 -16.01 10.51 -0.84
C VAL A 144 -16.81 9.41 -1.53
N SER A 145 -16.16 8.33 -1.95
CA SER A 145 -16.78 7.24 -2.71
C SER A 145 -17.46 6.22 -1.80
N ASN A 146 -16.99 6.05 -0.57
CA ASN A 146 -17.64 5.24 0.45
C ASN A 146 -18.85 6.01 1.01
N HIS A 147 -20.01 5.34 1.07
CA HIS A 147 -21.23 5.93 1.61
C HIS A 147 -21.22 6.07 3.15
N ASP A 148 -20.31 5.35 3.82
CA ASP A 148 -20.13 5.35 5.27
C ASP A 148 -18.83 6.05 5.65
N GLU A 149 -18.82 6.63 6.85
CA GLU A 149 -17.62 7.22 7.45
C GLU A 149 -16.55 6.15 7.70
N ASP A 150 -15.40 6.28 7.05
CA ASP A 150 -14.24 5.43 7.30
C ASP A 150 -13.27 6.09 8.28
N LEU A 151 -13.49 5.83 9.57
CA LEU A 151 -12.67 6.35 10.66
C LEU A 151 -11.20 5.95 10.54
N CYS A 152 -10.89 4.80 9.93
CA CYS A 152 -9.52 4.34 9.74
C CYS A 152 -8.77 5.28 8.79
N ILE A 153 -9.41 5.64 7.67
CA ILE A 153 -8.83 6.56 6.69
C ILE A 153 -8.73 7.98 7.28
N THR A 154 -9.78 8.47 7.94
CA THR A 154 -9.80 9.81 8.55
C THR A 154 -8.68 9.96 9.59
N GLU A 155 -8.56 9.01 10.53
CA GLU A 155 -7.49 9.05 11.54
C GLU A 155 -6.10 9.00 10.89
N ALA A 156 -5.89 8.14 9.90
CA ALA A 156 -4.60 8.02 9.24
C ALA A 156 -4.20 9.27 8.45
N LEU A 157 -5.16 9.94 7.80
CA LEU A 157 -4.95 11.21 7.12
C LEU A 157 -4.46 12.27 8.10
N GLU A 158 -5.16 12.45 9.22
CA GLU A 158 -4.81 13.44 10.25
C GLU A 158 -3.51 13.10 10.99
N ASN A 159 -3.29 11.82 11.29
CA ASN A 159 -2.17 11.40 12.11
C ASN A 159 -0.85 11.40 11.36
N TYR A 160 -0.85 11.10 10.06
CA TYR A 160 0.36 10.87 9.27
C TYR A 160 0.35 11.54 7.90
N TRP A 161 -0.63 11.22 7.04
CA TRP A 161 -0.51 11.55 5.60
C TRP A 161 -0.58 13.05 5.31
N LEU A 162 -1.52 13.79 5.90
CA LEU A 162 -1.63 15.24 5.65
C LEU A 162 -0.42 16.01 6.19
N LYS A 163 0.14 15.57 7.32
CA LYS A 163 1.39 16.16 7.87
C LYS A 163 2.57 15.99 6.91
N ARG A 164 2.62 14.85 6.21
CA ARG A 164 3.66 14.55 5.21
C ARG A 164 3.55 15.38 3.93
N GLU A 165 2.42 16.02 3.68
CA GLU A 165 2.24 16.93 2.53
C GLU A 165 2.77 18.34 2.84
N GLU A 166 2.84 18.72 4.11
CA GLU A 166 3.33 20.00 4.59
C GLU A 166 4.87 20.04 4.79
N ASP A 167 5.52 18.86 4.82
CA ASP A 167 6.97 18.65 5.00
C ASP A 167 7.79 18.77 3.70
#